data_AF-A0A8H6G930-F1
#
_entry.id   AF-A0A8H6G930-F1
#
_cell.length_a   1.000
_cell.length_b   1.000
_cell.length_c   1.000
_cell.angle_alpha   90.00
_cell.angle_beta   90.00
_cell.angle_gamma   90.00
#
_symmetry.space_group_name_H-M   'P 1'
#
loop_
_entity.id
_entity.type
_entity.pdbx_description
1 polymer ?
#
loop_
_entity_poly.entity_id
_entity_poly.type
_entity_poly.pdbx_seq_one_letter_code
_entity_poly.pdbx_strand_id
1 'polypeptide(L)' 'MTLSKRAQATGEKAKGALLWEIMPNIWDPKSNPDGYVSLGVAENSLMHDELSKHIHDYFALSHAAFTYGDGMTGSKRVRY' A
#
# COMPACT_ATOMS: atom_id res chain seq x y z
N MET A 1 26.45 -6.99 11.45
CA MET A 1 25.15 -7.43 12.02
C MET A 1 24.72 -8.69 11.28
N THR A 2 24.32 -9.74 11.98
CA THR A 2 23.91 -11.02 11.38
C THR A 2 22.39 -11.16 11.44
N LEU A 3 21.75 -11.36 10.30
CA LEU A 3 20.31 -11.62 10.22
C LEU A 3 19.96 -12.98 10.83
N SER A 4 18.72 -13.15 11.30
CA SER A 4 18.23 -14.47 11.71
C SER A 4 18.21 -15.43 10.51
N LYS A 5 18.35 -16.73 10.77
CA LYS A 5 18.28 -17.78 9.73
C LYS A 5 16.99 -17.70 8.90
N ARG A 6 15.86 -17.37 9.54
CA ARG A 6 14.57 -17.19 8.85
C ARG A 6 14.58 -15.97 7.93
N ALA A 7 15.13 -14.85 8.37
CA ALA A 7 15.25 -13.65 7.56
C ALA A 7 16.15 -13.89 6.34
N GLN A 8 17.29 -14.56 6.52
CA GLN A 8 18.17 -14.95 5.41
C GLN A 8 17.43 -15.83 4.40
N ALA A 9 16.82 -16.93 4.85
CA ALA A 9 16.12 -17.86 3.96
C ALA A 9 14.94 -17.22 3.20
N THR A 10 14.21 -16.31 3.84
CA THR A 10 13.08 -15.61 3.21
C THR A 10 13.56 -14.56 2.21
N GLY A 11 14.59 -13.79 2.58
CA GLY A 11 15.19 -12.79 1.70
C GLY A 11 15.74 -13.39 0.41
N GLU A 12 16.44 -14.54 0.50
CA GLU A 12 16.93 -15.24 -0.70
C GLU A 12 15.78 -15.68 -1.62
N LYS A 13 14.65 -16.15 -1.08
CA LYS A 13 13.48 -16.55 -1.88
C LYS A 13 12.73 -15.37 -2.51
N ALA A 14 12.85 -14.17 -1.94
CA ALA A 14 12.20 -12.97 -2.45
C ALA A 14 12.99 -12.29 -3.57
N LYS A 15 14.28 -12.63 -3.75
CA LYS A 15 15.10 -12.11 -4.85
C LYS A 15 14.53 -12.56 -6.20
N GLY A 16 14.44 -11.62 -7.14
CA GLY A 16 13.94 -11.88 -8.50
C GLY A 16 12.43 -12.08 -8.58
N ALA A 17 11.66 -11.63 -7.57
CA ALA A 17 10.21 -11.60 -7.74
C ALA A 17 9.85 -10.57 -8.81
N LEU A 18 9.30 -11.06 -9.93
CA LEU A 18 8.96 -10.30 -11.12
C LEU A 18 8.13 -9.04 -10.84
N LEU A 19 7.31 -9.07 -9.79
CA LEU A 19 6.54 -7.90 -9.35
C LEU A 19 7.43 -6.68 -9.10
N TRP A 20 8.60 -6.87 -8.48
CA TRP A 20 9.52 -5.77 -8.17
C TRP A 20 10.26 -5.23 -9.40
N GLU A 21 10.32 -6.00 -10.49
CA GLU A 21 10.85 -5.55 -11.78
C GLU A 21 9.79 -4.80 -12.60
N ILE A 22 8.52 -5.21 -12.49
CA ILE A 22 7.39 -4.61 -13.20
C ILE A 22 6.99 -3.25 -12.61
N MET A 23 6.85 -3.15 -11.27
CA MET A 23 6.35 -1.94 -10.61
C MET A 23 7.11 -0.63 -10.91
N PRO A 24 8.45 -0.60 -11.03
CA PRO A 24 9.14 0.64 -11.38
C PRO A 24 9.03 1.03 -12.87
N ASN A 25 8.53 0.13 -13.73
CA ASN A 25 8.42 0.34 -15.18
C ASN A 25 6.98 0.11 -15.68
N ILE A 26 5.99 0.61 -14.95
CA ILE A 26 4.59 0.51 -15.35
C ILE A 26 4.32 1.37 -16.59
N TRP A 27 3.52 0.84 -17.49
CA TRP A 27 3.08 1.49 -18.71
C TRP A 27 2.28 2.78 -18.42
N ASP A 28 2.58 3.83 -19.18
CA ASP A 28 1.79 5.05 -19.24
C ASP A 28 1.73 5.56 -20.69
N PRO A 29 0.55 5.91 -21.22
CA PRO A 29 0.41 6.24 -22.64
C PRO A 29 1.20 7.48 -23.09
N LYS A 30 1.64 8.35 -22.17
CA LYS A 30 2.34 9.61 -22.50
C LYS A 30 3.82 9.57 -22.14
N SER A 31 4.15 9.03 -20.98
CA SER A 31 5.46 9.11 -20.34
C SER A 31 6.24 7.79 -20.39
N ASN A 32 5.56 6.65 -20.56
CA ASN A 32 6.21 5.34 -20.63
C ASN A 32 5.42 4.33 -21.49
N PRO A 33 5.29 4.58 -22.81
CA PRO A 33 4.46 3.74 -23.70
C PRO A 33 5.02 2.32 -23.91
N ASP A 34 6.30 2.11 -23.61
CA ASP A 34 6.98 0.80 -23.70
C ASP A 34 7.03 0.05 -22.34
N GLY A 35 6.38 0.61 -21.31
CA GLY A 35 6.31 -0.01 -19.98
C GLY A 35 5.42 -1.25 -19.93
N TYR A 36 5.39 -1.88 -18.75
CA TYR A 36 4.58 -3.06 -18.49
C TYR A 36 3.13 -2.72 -18.14
N VAL A 37 2.18 -3.39 -18.78
CA VAL A 37 0.78 -3.40 -18.34
C VAL A 37 0.61 -4.46 -17.25
N SER A 38 0.42 -4.04 -16.00
CA SER A 38 0.26 -4.96 -14.86
C SER A 38 -1.18 -5.47 -14.73
N LEU A 39 -1.37 -6.77 -14.96
CA LEU A 39 -2.64 -7.48 -14.70
C LEU A 39 -2.55 -8.44 -13.49
N GLY A 40 -1.38 -8.47 -12.82
CA GLY A 40 -1.09 -9.40 -11.72
C GLY A 40 -1.34 -8.81 -10.32
N VAL A 41 -1.62 -7.51 -10.22
CA VAL A 41 -1.89 -6.83 -8.95
C VAL A 41 -3.40 -6.75 -8.76
N ALA A 42 -3.89 -7.30 -7.65
CA ALA A 42 -5.30 -7.24 -7.28
C ALA A 42 -5.63 -5.87 -6.63
N GLU A 43 -5.63 -4.81 -7.44
CA GLU A 43 -5.94 -3.45 -7.02
C GLU A 43 -7.26 -2.96 -7.63
N ASN A 44 -8.06 -2.24 -6.83
CA ASN A 44 -9.31 -1.66 -7.30
C ASN A 44 -9.13 -0.16 -7.61
N SER A 45 -8.58 0.11 -8.79
CA SER A 45 -8.35 1.49 -9.26
C SER A 45 -9.62 2.29 -9.49
N LEU A 46 -10.78 1.64 -9.64
CA LEU A 46 -12.07 2.30 -9.89
C LEU A 46 -12.53 3.21 -8.74
N MET A 47 -12.01 2.99 -7.52
CA MET A 47 -12.41 3.74 -6.32
C MET A 47 -11.44 4.85 -5.92
N HIS A 48 -10.32 5.02 -6.63
CA HIS A 48 -9.27 5.96 -6.22
C HIS A 48 -9.76 7.40 -6.14
N ASP A 49 -10.50 7.86 -7.14
CA ASP A 49 -10.98 9.26 -7.18
C ASP A 49 -12.03 9.53 -6.09
N GLU A 50 -12.96 8.60 -5.88
CA GLU A 50 -14.00 8.74 -4.85
C GLU A 50 -13.40 8.75 -3.44
N LEU A 51 -12.45 7.83 -3.16
CA LEU A 51 -11.75 7.80 -1.88
C LEU A 51 -10.91 9.06 -1.66
N SER A 52 -10.19 9.52 -2.70
CA SER A 52 -9.41 10.75 -2.64
C SER A 52 -10.31 11.94 -2.34
N LYS A 53 -11.44 12.08 -3.05
CA LYS A 53 -12.41 13.15 -2.82
C LYS A 53 -12.95 13.12 -1.39
N HIS A 54 -13.42 11.96 -0.93
CA HIS A 54 -13.97 11.82 0.41
C HIS A 54 -12.96 12.21 1.49
N ILE A 55 -11.69 11.80 1.34
CA ILE A 55 -10.63 12.21 2.27
C ILE A 55 -10.48 13.73 2.24
N HIS A 56 -10.27 14.35 1.08
CA HIS A 56 -10.04 15.80 1.03
C HIS A 56 -11.23 16.63 1.53
N ASP A 57 -12.46 16.17 1.29
CA ASP A 57 -13.68 16.88 1.69
C ASP A 57 -13.97 16.74 3.20
N TYR A 58 -13.63 15.60 3.81
CA TYR A 58 -14.08 15.25 5.17
C TYR A 58 -12.97 14.91 6.17
N PHE A 59 -11.71 15.17 5.83
CA PHE A 59 -10.59 14.90 6.73
C PHE A 59 -10.61 15.80 7.97
N ALA A 60 -11.11 15.27 9.08
CA ALA A 60 -11.17 15.93 10.37
C ALA A 60 -10.43 15.11 11.44
N LEU A 61 -9.15 15.42 11.64
CA LEU A 61 -8.35 14.78 12.69
C LEU A 61 -8.75 15.28 14.07
N SER A 62 -9.04 14.36 14.98
CA SER A 62 -9.21 14.66 16.40
C SER A 62 -7.90 14.48 17.15
N HIS A 63 -7.77 15.08 18.33
CA HIS A 63 -6.58 14.89 19.17
C HIS A 63 -6.30 13.41 19.49
N ALA A 64 -7.36 12.60 19.63
CA ALA A 64 -7.25 11.17 19.88
C ALA A 64 -6.55 10.40 18.74
N ALA A 65 -6.53 10.93 17.51
CA ALA A 65 -5.77 10.35 16.41
C ALA A 65 -4.25 10.40 16.64
N PHE A 66 -3.77 11.24 17.56
CA PHE A 66 -2.36 11.36 17.94
C PHE A 66 -2.01 10.61 19.24
N THR A 67 -2.93 9.80 19.77
CA THR A 67 -2.73 9.02 21.00
C THR A 67 -3.11 7.57 20.78
N TYR A 68 -2.95 6.73 21.80
CA TYR A 68 -3.43 5.34 21.77
C TYR A 68 -4.97 5.22 21.72
N GLY A 69 -5.69 6.35 21.87
CA GLY A 69 -7.15 6.40 21.76
C GLY A 69 -7.85 5.37 22.66
N ASP A 70 -8.64 4.49 22.04
CA ASP A 70 -9.41 3.42 22.70
C ASP A 70 -8.63 2.13 22.96
N GLY A 71 -7.31 2.12 22.73
CA GLY A 71 -6.42 0.98 22.99
C GLY A 71 -6.12 0.11 21.76
N MET A 72 -5.59 -1.10 22.01
CA MET A 72 -4.94 -1.94 20.99
C MET A 72 -5.87 -2.49 19.90
N THR A 73 -7.19 -2.44 20.08
CA THR A 73 -8.13 -3.09 19.16
C THR A 73 -8.60 -2.14 18.05
N GLY A 74 -8.26 -0.84 18.13
CA GLY A 74 -8.77 0.21 17.26
C GLY A 74 -9.89 1.04 17.90
N SER A 75 -10.23 2.18 17.30
CA SER A 75 -11.20 3.14 17.86
C SER A 75 -12.61 2.55 17.94
N LYS A 76 -13.36 2.89 19.01
CA LYS A 76 -14.75 2.45 19.20
C LYS A 76 -15.65 2.88 18.06
N ARG A 77 -15.51 4.12 17.57
CA ARG A 77 -16.29 4.70 16.46
C ARG A 77 -16.29 3.87 15.17
N VAL A 78 -15.20 3.14 14.91
CA VAL A 78 -15.08 2.30 13.70
C VAL A 78 -15.66 0.91 13.94
N ARG A 79 -15.73 0.45 15.19
CA ARG A 79 -16.18 -0.90 15.54
C ARG A 79 -17.67 -0.96 15.90
N TYR A 80 -18.18 0.07 16.57
CA TYR A 80 -19.54 0.18 17.10
C TYR A 80 -20.19 1.46 16.58
#